data_AF-A0A957Z5W7-F1
#
_entry.id   AF-A0A957Z5W7-F1
#
_cell.length_a   1.000
_cell.length_b   1.000
_cell.length_c   1.000
_cell.angle_alpha   90.00
_cell.angle_beta   90.00
_cell.angle_gamma   90.00
#
_symmetry.space_group_name_H-M   'P 1'
#
loop_
_entity.id
_entity.type
_entity.pdbx_description
1 polymer ?
#
loop_
_entity_poly.entity_id
_entity_poly.type
_entity_poly.pdbx_seq_one_letter_code
_entity_poly.pdbx_strand_id
1 'polypeptide(L)'
;MNNLFWALLVLFLIAALVRMDWVYYLVYLVGGVWVFSHWWIRRSLGHLRVTRTIQPYAFTNEYVPVDVRIDNRAWLPLAWLQLRETVPPDLRDSAEYRLVTSVGGRTAIDYRYRLYCRRRGYYKVGPLGLNTSDLFGFVEARWTEAGDSTIIVYPQIVPLSRLGLSSRMPFGNLATRRQITDDPSKLSGVRGYASGDSLRRIHWKATAHEGTLLVKKFQPSQELPLFIALDLARDA
;
A
#
# COMPACT_ATOMS: atom_id res chain seq x y z
N MET A 1 -38.10 -4.37 13.34
CA MET A 1 -38.75 -3.15 12.81
C MET A 1 -40.28 -3.18 12.92
N ASN A 2 -40.97 -4.31 12.70
CA ASN A 2 -42.43 -4.40 12.84
C ASN A 2 -42.93 -4.24 14.30
N ASN A 3 -42.09 -4.56 15.29
CA ASN A 3 -42.54 -4.69 16.68
C ASN A 3 -42.96 -3.35 17.31
N LEU A 4 -42.33 -2.23 16.96
CA LEU A 4 -42.66 -0.94 17.54
C LEU A 4 -44.00 -0.40 17.01
N PHE A 5 -44.27 -0.58 15.72
CA PHE A 5 -45.56 -0.22 15.14
C PHE A 5 -46.71 -0.99 15.80
N TRP A 6 -46.56 -2.31 15.95
CA TRP A 6 -47.55 -3.14 16.65
C TRP A 6 -47.68 -2.79 18.13
N ALA A 7 -46.58 -2.47 18.82
CA ALA A 7 -46.62 -2.03 20.20
C ALA A 7 -47.37 -0.71 20.36
N LEU A 8 -47.14 0.27 19.47
CA LEU A 8 -47.87 1.54 19.47
C LEU A 8 -49.35 1.34 19.15
N LEU A 9 -49.68 0.44 18.22
CA LEU A 9 -51.06 0.10 17.87
C LEU A 9 -51.78 -0.57 19.04
N VAL A 10 -51.15 -1.54 19.71
CA VAL A 10 -51.71 -2.19 20.90
C VAL A 10 -51.88 -1.19 22.05
N LEU A 11 -50.88 -0.34 22.29
CA LEU A 11 -50.96 0.71 23.32
C LEU A 11 -52.10 1.69 23.03
N PHE A 12 -52.31 2.05 21.75
CA PHE A 12 -53.42 2.89 21.30
C PHE A 12 -54.77 2.22 21.54
N LEU A 13 -54.91 0.92 21.23
CA LEU A 13 -56.14 0.16 21.48
C LEU A 13 -56.45 0.04 22.98
N ILE A 14 -55.43 -0.18 23.81
CA ILE A 14 -55.56 -0.21 25.27
C ILE A 14 -55.98 1.18 25.80
N ALA A 15 -55.37 2.26 25.29
CA ALA A 15 -55.77 3.63 25.64
C ALA A 15 -57.24 3.91 25.33
N ALA A 16 -57.71 3.45 24.17
CA ALA A 16 -59.10 3.56 23.74
C ALA A 16 -60.05 2.74 24.63
N LEU A 17 -59.64 1.55 25.05
CA LEU A 17 -60.43 0.69 25.93
C LEU A 17 -60.55 1.27 27.35
N VAL A 18 -59.45 1.78 27.90
CA VAL A 18 -59.37 2.25 29.31
C VAL A 18 -59.80 3.73 29.44
N ARG A 19 -59.97 4.46 28.32
CA ARG A 19 -60.30 5.90 28.26
C ARG A 19 -59.30 6.77 29.05
N MET A 20 -58.02 6.45 28.93
CA MET A 20 -56.95 7.22 29.57
C MET A 20 -56.34 8.23 28.58
N ASP A 21 -56.64 9.51 28.77
CA ASP A 21 -56.20 10.57 27.84
C ASP A 21 -54.68 10.72 27.77
N TRP A 22 -53.98 10.52 28.89
CA TRP A 22 -52.52 10.67 28.96
C TRP A 22 -51.76 9.66 28.10
N VAL A 23 -52.35 8.49 27.85
CA VAL A 23 -51.73 7.44 27.02
C VAL A 23 -51.69 7.86 25.55
N TYR A 24 -52.69 8.62 25.08
CA TYR A 24 -52.64 9.17 23.72
C TYR A 24 -51.50 10.16 23.54
N TYR A 25 -51.22 11.02 24.52
CA TYR A 25 -50.07 11.93 24.45
C TYR A 25 -48.76 11.14 24.36
N LEU A 26 -48.63 10.04 25.10
CA LEU A 26 -47.47 9.16 25.01
C LEU A 26 -47.35 8.50 23.63
N VAL A 27 -48.45 7.97 23.08
CA VAL A 27 -48.48 7.36 21.74
C VAL A 27 -48.10 8.39 20.67
N TYR A 28 -48.64 9.61 20.74
CA TYR A 28 -48.31 10.67 19.79
C TYR A 28 -46.87 11.16 19.92
N LEU A 29 -46.33 11.24 21.14
CA LEU A 29 -44.94 11.60 21.37
C LEU A 29 -44.01 10.54 20.78
N VAL A 30 -44.19 9.26 21.15
CA VAL A 30 -43.32 8.18 20.66
C VAL A 30 -43.49 7.97 19.15
N GLY A 31 -44.72 7.98 18.65
CA GLY A 31 -45.01 7.90 17.22
C GLY A 31 -44.43 9.08 16.43
N GLY A 32 -44.53 10.29 16.98
CA GLY A 32 -43.95 11.50 16.41
C GLY A 32 -42.42 11.43 16.33
N VAL A 33 -41.75 11.02 17.40
CA VAL A 33 -40.29 10.80 17.40
C VAL A 33 -39.91 9.72 16.39
N TRP A 34 -40.67 8.62 16.31
CA TRP A 34 -40.41 7.54 15.36
C TRP A 34 -40.49 8.00 13.90
N VAL A 35 -41.56 8.74 13.53
CA VAL A 35 -41.71 9.32 12.19
C VAL A 35 -40.61 10.35 11.91
N PHE A 36 -40.29 11.18 12.90
CA PHE A 36 -39.23 12.18 12.81
C PHE A 36 -37.85 11.54 12.58
N SER A 37 -37.50 10.48 13.31
CA SER A 37 -36.26 9.72 13.12
C SER A 37 -36.14 9.19 11.69
N HIS A 38 -37.22 8.66 11.12
CA HIS A 38 -37.21 8.14 9.75
C HIS A 38 -37.06 9.23 8.70
N TRP A 39 -37.75 10.36 8.90
CA TRP A 39 -37.59 11.54 8.05
C TRP A 39 -36.18 12.12 8.13
N TRP A 40 -35.62 12.21 9.34
CA TRP A 40 -34.28 12.74 9.60
C TRP A 40 -33.22 11.93 8.85
N ILE A 41 -33.18 10.60 9.05
CA ILE A 41 -32.18 9.73 8.44
C ILE A 41 -32.30 9.72 6.91
N ARG A 42 -33.52 9.66 6.38
CA ARG A 42 -33.73 9.75 4.92
C ARG A 42 -33.21 11.07 4.35
N ARG A 43 -33.39 12.18 5.07
CA ARG A 43 -33.00 13.51 4.59
C ARG A 43 -31.52 13.81 4.79
N SER A 44 -30.89 13.29 5.84
CA SER A 44 -29.45 13.45 6.09
C SER A 44 -28.61 12.64 5.10
N LEU A 45 -29.05 11.44 4.73
CA LEU A 45 -28.32 10.55 3.82
C LEU A 45 -28.43 10.93 2.35
N GLY A 46 -29.51 11.60 1.93
CA GLY A 46 -29.77 11.87 0.52
C GLY A 46 -28.71 12.70 -0.21
N HIS A 47 -27.82 13.38 0.51
CA HIS A 47 -26.70 14.14 -0.07
C HIS A 47 -25.37 13.92 0.65
N LEU A 48 -25.21 12.78 1.31
CA LEU A 48 -23.92 12.38 1.87
C LEU A 48 -23.06 11.79 0.75
N ARG A 49 -21.83 12.25 0.60
CA ARG A 49 -20.86 11.70 -0.34
C ARG A 49 -19.60 11.32 0.40
N VAL A 50 -19.17 10.06 0.25
CA VAL A 50 -17.91 9.58 0.83
C VAL A 50 -17.00 9.16 -0.31
N THR A 51 -15.82 9.77 -0.37
CA THR A 51 -14.81 9.47 -1.39
C THR A 51 -13.55 8.97 -0.72
N ARG A 52 -13.02 7.84 -1.22
CA ARG A 52 -11.76 7.25 -0.78
C ARG A 52 -10.71 7.39 -1.88
N THR A 53 -9.55 7.90 -1.53
CA THR A 53 -8.38 8.04 -2.41
C THR A 53 -7.24 7.20 -1.87
N ILE A 54 -6.75 6.27 -2.69
CA ILE A 54 -5.61 5.40 -2.39
C ILE A 54 -4.60 5.55 -3.51
N GLN A 55 -3.31 5.55 -3.17
CA GLN A 55 -2.25 5.49 -4.17
C GLN A 55 -2.28 4.14 -4.91
N PRO A 56 -2.13 4.11 -6.24
CA PRO A 56 -2.27 2.87 -7.02
C PRO A 56 -1.10 1.89 -6.82
N TYR A 57 0.03 2.35 -6.30
CA TYR A 57 1.21 1.52 -6.07
C TYR A 57 1.94 1.88 -4.77
N ALA A 58 2.71 0.92 -4.27
CA ALA A 58 3.62 1.07 -3.12
C ALA A 58 4.75 0.04 -3.20
N PHE A 59 5.79 0.17 -2.36
CA PHE A 59 6.80 -0.86 -2.21
C PHE A 59 6.62 -1.66 -0.91
N THR A 60 7.21 -2.86 -0.88
CA THR A 60 7.23 -3.69 0.33
C THR A 60 7.95 -2.95 1.46
N ASN A 61 7.42 -3.06 2.68
CA ASN A 61 7.83 -2.36 3.90
C ASN A 61 7.56 -0.85 3.94
N GLU A 62 6.70 -0.33 3.06
CA GLU A 62 6.26 1.07 3.10
C GLU A 62 4.86 1.24 3.70
N TYR A 63 4.61 2.45 4.19
CA TYR A 63 3.29 2.88 4.63
C TYR A 63 2.59 3.66 3.52
N VAL A 64 1.36 3.26 3.20
CA VAL A 64 0.53 3.93 2.20
C VAL A 64 -0.55 4.72 2.90
N PRO A 65 -0.61 6.05 2.72
CA PRO A 65 -1.71 6.84 3.24
C PRO A 65 -3.00 6.56 2.43
N VAL A 66 -4.11 6.41 3.14
CA VAL A 66 -5.44 6.39 2.56
C VAL A 66 -6.21 7.59 3.08
N ASP A 67 -6.68 8.41 2.14
CA ASP A 67 -7.46 9.59 2.40
C ASP A 67 -8.94 9.30 2.17
N VAL A 68 -9.77 9.57 3.19
CA VAL A 68 -11.22 9.47 3.13
C VAL A 68 -11.81 10.83 3.39
N ARG A 69 -12.55 11.35 2.41
CA ARG A 69 -13.29 12.61 2.54
C ARG A 69 -14.77 12.32 2.64
N ILE A 70 -15.39 12.84 3.69
CA ILE A 70 -16.81 12.73 3.98
C ILE A 70 -17.41 14.12 3.76
N ASP A 71 -18.29 14.27 2.78
CA ASP A 71 -18.96 15.52 2.44
C ASP A 71 -20.47 15.38 2.73
N ASN A 72 -20.94 16.00 3.81
CA ASN A 72 -22.35 16.06 4.13
C ASN A 72 -22.95 17.35 3.59
N ARG A 73 -23.60 17.27 2.43
CA ARG A 73 -24.29 18.43 1.82
C ARG A 73 -25.72 18.59 2.31
N ALA A 74 -26.24 17.65 3.10
CA ALA A 74 -27.53 17.82 3.73
C ALA A 74 -27.43 18.90 4.82
N TRP A 75 -28.53 19.62 5.01
CA TRP A 75 -28.67 20.59 6.10
C TRP A 75 -28.73 19.95 7.49
N LEU A 76 -29.17 18.69 7.57
CA LEU A 76 -29.24 17.95 8.84
C LEU A 76 -27.91 17.28 9.15
N PRO A 77 -27.45 17.33 10.41
CA PRO A 77 -26.26 16.61 10.83
C PRO A 77 -26.52 15.11 10.98
N LEU A 78 -25.44 14.34 10.86
CA LEU A 78 -25.38 12.94 11.27
C LEU A 78 -24.76 12.90 12.67
N ALA A 79 -25.57 12.49 13.65
CA ALA A 79 -25.13 12.39 15.05
C ALA A 79 -23.92 11.46 15.19
N TRP A 80 -23.92 10.37 14.43
CA TRP A 80 -22.76 9.49 14.29
C TRP A 80 -22.78 8.82 12.92
N LEU A 81 -21.59 8.59 12.37
CA LEU A 81 -21.33 7.86 11.15
C LEU A 81 -20.16 6.93 11.43
N GLN A 82 -20.37 5.65 11.23
CA GLN A 82 -19.36 4.63 11.33
C GLN A 82 -18.88 4.24 9.93
N LEU A 83 -17.57 4.29 9.73
CA LEU A 83 -16.88 3.81 8.55
C LEU A 83 -16.13 2.54 8.93
N ARG A 84 -16.26 1.50 8.09
CA ARG A 84 -15.52 0.26 8.24
C ARG A 84 -14.91 -0.15 6.91
N GLU A 85 -13.59 -0.26 6.90
CA GLU A 85 -12.83 -0.69 5.73
C GLU A 85 -12.46 -2.17 5.85
N THR A 86 -12.60 -2.91 4.75
CA THR A 86 -12.10 -4.29 4.66
C THR A 86 -10.71 -4.27 4.04
N VAL A 87 -9.69 -4.60 4.84
CA VAL A 87 -8.27 -4.57 4.43
C VAL A 87 -7.69 -5.98 4.44
N PRO A 88 -7.00 -6.42 3.37
CA PRO A 88 -6.27 -7.69 3.33
C PRO A 88 -5.17 -7.78 4.41
N PRO A 89 -4.91 -8.97 4.98
CA PRO A 89 -3.97 -9.14 6.11
C PRO A 89 -2.54 -8.65 5.82
N ASP A 90 -2.09 -8.76 4.57
CA ASP A 90 -0.75 -8.31 4.13
C ASP A 90 -0.62 -6.78 4.03
N LEU A 91 -1.73 -6.04 4.11
CA LEU A 91 -1.77 -4.57 4.12
C LEU A 91 -2.13 -3.98 5.50
N ARG A 92 -2.37 -4.83 6.51
CA ARG A 92 -2.81 -4.38 7.83
C ARG A 92 -1.65 -3.90 8.69
N ASP A 93 -1.87 -2.76 9.32
CA ASP A 93 -1.06 -2.22 10.42
C ASP A 93 -1.86 -2.25 11.75
N SER A 94 -3.17 -1.99 11.67
CA SER A 94 -4.07 -1.93 12.81
C SER A 94 -5.01 -3.14 12.90
N ALA A 95 -5.50 -3.43 14.10
CA ALA A 95 -6.49 -4.49 14.32
C ALA A 95 -7.83 -4.21 13.60
N GLU A 96 -8.27 -2.95 13.60
CA GLU A 96 -9.47 -2.51 12.90
C GLU A 96 -9.24 -1.19 12.14
N TYR A 97 -9.83 -1.10 10.96
CA TYR A 97 -9.94 0.12 10.17
C TYR A 97 -11.37 0.68 10.32
N ARG A 98 -11.65 1.16 11.53
CA ARG A 98 -12.96 1.68 11.94
C ARG A 98 -12.84 3.12 12.40
N LEU A 99 -13.68 3.99 11.86
CA LEU A 99 -13.87 5.36 12.36
C LEU A 99 -15.32 5.53 12.78
N VAL A 100 -15.55 6.18 13.92
CA VAL A 100 -16.87 6.65 14.33
C VAL A 100 -16.76 8.16 14.56
N THR A 101 -17.56 8.94 13.86
CA THR A 101 -17.52 10.41 13.97
C THR A 101 -18.90 11.03 13.76
N SER A 102 -19.13 12.22 14.28
CA SER A 102 -20.30 13.04 13.96
C SER A 102 -20.00 13.94 12.77
N VAL A 103 -20.97 14.14 11.87
CA VAL A 103 -20.80 15.00 10.69
C VAL A 103 -21.85 16.10 10.72
N GLY A 104 -21.43 17.35 10.86
CA GLY A 104 -22.33 18.50 10.82
C GLY A 104 -23.07 18.63 9.49
N GLY A 105 -24.22 19.30 9.49
CA GLY A 105 -24.91 19.65 8.24
C GLY A 105 -24.08 20.64 7.43
N ARG A 106 -23.99 20.44 6.11
CA ARG A 106 -23.18 21.27 5.19
C ARG A 106 -21.70 21.37 5.58
N THR A 107 -21.15 20.29 6.13
CA THR A 107 -19.74 20.21 6.51
C THR A 107 -19.02 19.07 5.80
N ALA A 108 -17.71 19.19 5.71
CA ALA A 108 -16.84 18.12 5.22
C ALA A 108 -15.79 17.77 6.28
N ILE A 109 -15.46 16.49 6.38
CA ILE A 109 -14.44 15.96 7.28
C ILE A 109 -13.47 15.13 6.45
N ASP A 110 -12.18 15.37 6.65
CA ASP A 110 -11.11 14.57 6.08
C ASP A 110 -10.54 13.64 7.16
N TYR A 111 -10.49 12.34 6.85
CA TYR A 111 -9.91 11.30 7.69
C TYR A 111 -8.81 10.58 6.94
N ARG A 112 -7.66 10.41 7.58
CA ARG A 112 -6.51 9.72 7.02
C ARG A 112 -6.12 8.54 7.89
N TYR A 113 -5.95 7.38 7.27
CA TYR A 113 -5.35 6.20 7.89
C TYR A 113 -4.20 5.68 7.03
N ARG A 114 -3.46 4.69 7.54
CA ARG A 114 -2.31 4.11 6.85
C ARG A 114 -2.45 2.59 6.70
N LEU A 115 -2.00 2.10 5.56
CA LEU A 115 -1.82 0.68 5.29
C LEU A 115 -0.33 0.36 5.35
N TYR A 116 0.04 -0.84 5.78
CA TYR A 116 1.43 -1.27 5.83
C TYR A 116 1.66 -2.44 4.87
N CYS A 117 2.50 -2.23 3.86
CA CYS A 117 2.71 -3.18 2.78
C CYS A 117 3.70 -4.28 3.15
N ARG A 118 3.22 -5.38 3.75
CA ARG A 118 4.09 -6.48 4.24
C ARG A 118 4.67 -7.35 3.13
N ARG A 119 3.89 -7.59 2.07
CA ARG A 119 4.24 -8.53 1.00
C ARG A 119 3.89 -7.93 -0.36
N ARG A 120 4.75 -8.15 -1.36
CA ARG A 120 4.47 -7.81 -2.76
C ARG A 120 3.20 -8.52 -3.26
N GLY A 121 2.44 -7.87 -4.13
CA GLY A 121 1.23 -8.45 -4.68
C GLY A 121 0.22 -7.43 -5.19
N TYR A 122 -0.85 -7.95 -5.76
CA TYR A 122 -2.01 -7.18 -6.18
C TYR A 122 -3.10 -7.32 -5.12
N TYR A 123 -3.53 -6.20 -4.53
CA TYR A 123 -4.49 -6.21 -3.44
C TYR A 123 -5.70 -5.33 -3.76
N LYS A 124 -6.85 -5.76 -3.24
CA LYS A 124 -8.09 -4.98 -3.22
C LYS A 124 -8.34 -4.50 -1.80
N VAL A 125 -8.47 -3.19 -1.63
CA VAL A 125 -8.87 -2.52 -0.39
C VAL A 125 -10.31 -2.10 -0.55
N GLY A 126 -11.18 -2.56 0.34
CA GLY A 126 -12.62 -2.37 0.22
C GLY A 126 -13.42 -3.64 0.38
N PRO A 127 -14.75 -3.51 0.38
CA PRO A 127 -15.49 -2.25 0.24
C PRO A 127 -15.46 -1.37 1.51
N LEU A 128 -15.70 -0.07 1.34
CA LEU A 128 -15.89 0.88 2.44
C LEU A 128 -17.37 0.86 2.88
N GLY A 129 -17.64 0.14 3.96
CA GLY A 129 -18.96 0.04 4.56
C GLY A 129 -19.27 1.24 5.44
N LEU A 130 -20.48 1.78 5.32
CA LEU A 130 -20.99 2.89 6.11
C LEU A 130 -22.19 2.43 6.93
N ASN A 131 -22.26 2.90 8.17
CA ASN A 131 -23.38 2.67 9.07
C ASN A 131 -23.72 3.93 9.86
N THR A 132 -25.00 4.22 10.03
CA THR A 132 -25.50 5.30 10.89
C THR A 132 -26.84 4.90 11.50
N SER A 133 -27.21 5.54 12.60
CA SER A 133 -28.57 5.48 13.15
C SER A 133 -29.02 6.84 13.65
N ASP A 134 -30.31 6.94 13.96
CA ASP A 134 -30.84 8.03 14.75
C ASP A 134 -30.39 7.93 16.23
N LEU A 135 -30.60 9.00 16.98
CA LEU A 135 -30.23 9.10 18.39
C LEU A 135 -30.98 8.12 19.30
N PHE A 136 -32.16 7.67 18.89
CA PHE A 136 -33.01 6.75 19.65
C PHE A 136 -32.87 5.30 19.20
N GLY A 137 -32.09 5.03 18.15
CA GLY A 137 -31.88 3.67 17.61
C GLY A 137 -33.10 3.06 16.93
N PHE A 138 -34.09 3.87 16.54
CA PHE A 138 -35.26 3.42 15.80
C PHE A 138 -34.98 3.08 14.34
N VAL A 139 -34.00 3.74 13.73
CA VAL A 139 -33.67 3.62 12.31
C VAL A 139 -32.19 3.42 12.16
N GLU A 140 -31.80 2.30 11.56
CA GLU A 140 -30.42 2.01 11.17
C GLU A 140 -30.32 2.02 9.64
N ALA A 141 -29.28 2.65 9.11
CA ALA A 141 -29.00 2.71 7.70
C ALA A 141 -27.58 2.23 7.43
N ARG A 142 -27.46 1.18 6.61
CA ARG A 142 -26.19 0.58 6.19
C ARG A 142 -26.11 0.56 4.68
N TRP A 143 -24.99 1.02 4.14
CA TRP A 143 -24.74 0.99 2.71
C TRP A 143 -23.24 1.04 2.42
N THR A 144 -22.89 0.95 1.14
CA THR A 144 -21.49 0.98 0.65
C THR A 144 -21.37 2.07 -0.39
N GLU A 145 -20.48 3.05 -0.19
CA GLU A 145 -20.32 4.20 -1.09
C GLU A 145 -19.07 4.09 -1.97
N ALA A 146 -17.97 3.54 -1.43
CA ALA A 146 -16.75 3.27 -2.18
C ALA A 146 -16.53 1.75 -2.28
N GLY A 147 -16.53 1.25 -3.51
CA GLY A 147 -16.27 -0.17 -3.82
C GLY A 147 -14.82 -0.57 -3.55
N ASP A 148 -14.29 -1.50 -4.34
CA ASP A 148 -12.91 -1.94 -4.17
C ASP A 148 -11.94 -0.98 -4.87
N SER A 149 -10.91 -0.51 -4.15
CA SER A 149 -9.76 0.19 -4.71
C SER A 149 -8.61 -0.78 -4.81
N THR A 150 -7.88 -0.69 -5.91
CA THR A 150 -6.76 -1.58 -6.17
C THR A 150 -5.45 -0.91 -5.80
N ILE A 151 -4.53 -1.67 -5.20
CA ILE A 151 -3.15 -1.26 -4.96
C ILE A 151 -2.18 -2.38 -5.36
N ILE A 152 -1.10 -2.01 -6.06
CA ILE A 152 -0.02 -2.91 -6.45
C ILE A 152 1.19 -2.66 -5.53
N VAL A 153 1.57 -3.68 -4.77
CA VAL A 153 2.77 -3.64 -3.94
C VAL A 153 3.93 -4.26 -4.71
N TYR A 154 4.89 -3.44 -5.07
CA TYR A 154 6.15 -3.84 -5.71
C TYR A 154 7.15 -4.40 -4.68
N PRO A 155 8.12 -5.22 -5.12
CA PRO A 155 9.22 -5.66 -4.27
C PRO A 155 10.05 -4.47 -3.79
N GLN A 156 10.68 -4.62 -2.62
CA GLN A 156 11.54 -3.59 -2.06
C GLN A 156 12.67 -3.20 -3.02
N ILE A 157 12.91 -1.89 -3.18
CA ILE A 157 14.05 -1.38 -3.94
C ILE A 157 15.31 -1.54 -3.09
N VAL A 158 16.25 -2.36 -3.55
CA VAL A 158 17.57 -2.53 -2.91
C VAL A 158 18.62 -1.74 -3.70
N PRO A 159 19.26 -0.72 -3.10
CA PRO A 159 20.29 0.05 -3.79
C PRO A 159 21.52 -0.84 -4.05
N LEU A 160 21.90 -0.94 -5.33
CA LEU A 160 23.03 -1.77 -5.79
C LEU A 160 24.38 -1.34 -5.23
N SER A 161 24.51 -0.09 -4.77
CA SER A 161 25.72 0.37 -4.08
C SER A 161 26.03 -0.45 -2.82
N ARG A 162 25.02 -1.03 -2.16
CA ARG A 162 25.21 -1.94 -1.02
C ARG A 162 25.85 -3.27 -1.40
N LEU A 163 25.82 -3.64 -2.68
CA LEU A 163 26.47 -4.86 -3.19
C LEU A 163 27.98 -4.66 -3.40
N GLY A 164 28.51 -3.45 -3.17
CA GLY A 164 29.94 -3.17 -3.38
C GLY A 164 30.38 -3.20 -4.85
N LEU A 165 29.41 -3.16 -5.78
CA LEU A 165 29.68 -3.15 -7.22
C LEU A 165 30.28 -1.80 -7.61
N SER A 166 31.59 -1.76 -7.86
CA SER A 166 32.28 -0.54 -8.28
C SER A 166 31.88 -0.16 -9.71
N SER A 167 31.08 0.90 -9.85
CA SER A 167 30.67 1.48 -11.15
C SER A 167 31.85 1.99 -12.00
N ARG A 168 33.07 2.07 -11.45
CA ARG A 168 34.24 2.64 -12.14
C ARG A 168 34.94 1.66 -13.08
N MET A 169 34.44 0.44 -13.24
CA MET A 169 35.07 -0.61 -14.02
C MET A 169 34.05 -1.30 -14.94
N PRO A 170 33.59 -0.64 -16.02
CA PRO A 170 32.60 -1.21 -16.95
C PRO A 170 33.05 -2.52 -17.61
N PHE A 171 34.36 -2.80 -17.60
CA PHE A 171 34.96 -4.02 -18.13
C PHE A 171 35.41 -5.01 -17.04
N GLY A 172 34.94 -4.87 -15.80
CA GLY A 172 35.20 -5.83 -14.71
C GLY A 172 36.64 -5.92 -14.22
N ASN A 173 37.54 -5.04 -14.69
CA ASN A 173 38.98 -5.19 -14.52
C ASN A 173 39.48 -4.67 -13.16
N LEU A 174 39.45 -5.52 -12.14
CA LEU A 174 40.19 -5.24 -10.92
C LEU A 174 41.68 -5.47 -11.18
N ALA A 175 42.48 -4.40 -11.07
CA ALA A 175 43.93 -4.51 -10.96
C ALA A 175 44.24 -5.23 -9.63
N THR A 176 44.47 -6.53 -9.71
CA THR A 176 44.81 -7.35 -8.55
C THR A 176 46.32 -7.47 -8.42
N ARG A 177 46.83 -7.49 -7.19
CA ARG A 177 48.22 -7.88 -6.93
C ARG A 177 48.42 -9.39 -7.03
N ARG A 178 47.33 -10.17 -7.04
CA ARG A 178 47.37 -11.64 -7.16
C ARG A 178 47.42 -12.04 -8.64
N GLN A 179 48.62 -12.39 -9.11
CA GLN A 179 48.87 -12.97 -10.43
C GLN A 179 48.33 -14.40 -10.50
N ILE A 180 47.03 -14.56 -10.76
CA ILE A 180 46.48 -15.90 -11.05
C ILE A 180 46.56 -16.17 -12.56
N THR A 181 46.23 -15.17 -13.40
CA THR A 181 46.29 -15.28 -14.86
C THR A 181 46.64 -13.94 -15.52
N ASP A 182 47.53 -13.97 -16.50
CA ASP A 182 47.86 -12.83 -17.37
C ASP A 182 46.80 -12.63 -18.46
N ASP A 183 46.45 -11.39 -18.79
CA ASP A 183 45.58 -11.07 -19.91
C ASP A 183 46.40 -10.78 -21.19
N PRO A 184 46.35 -11.65 -22.23
CA PRO A 184 47.13 -11.47 -23.46
C PRO A 184 46.78 -10.18 -24.22
N SER A 185 45.61 -9.58 -23.96
CA SER A 185 45.20 -8.32 -24.58
C SER A 185 45.83 -7.09 -23.93
N LYS A 186 46.39 -7.21 -22.72
CA LYS A 186 46.89 -6.08 -21.92
C LYS A 186 48.41 -6.11 -21.76
N LEU A 187 49.10 -5.70 -22.82
CA LEU A 187 50.54 -5.51 -22.77
C LEU A 187 50.89 -4.35 -21.81
N SER A 188 51.62 -4.65 -20.74
CA SER A 188 52.06 -3.68 -19.74
C SER A 188 53.49 -3.18 -19.97
N GLY A 189 54.25 -3.84 -20.85
CA GLY A 189 55.63 -3.51 -21.15
C GLY A 189 56.43 -4.72 -21.63
N VAL A 190 57.75 -4.61 -21.57
CA VAL A 190 58.70 -5.67 -21.91
C VAL A 190 59.70 -5.87 -20.79
N ARG A 191 60.23 -7.08 -20.65
CA ARG A 191 61.33 -7.39 -19.73
C ARG A 191 62.37 -8.28 -20.41
N GLY A 192 63.56 -8.37 -19.83
CA GLY A 192 64.58 -9.32 -20.28
C GLY A 192 64.07 -10.76 -20.28
N TYR A 193 64.46 -11.51 -21.31
CA TYR A 193 64.21 -12.95 -21.40
C TYR A 193 64.92 -13.71 -20.29
N ALA A 194 64.20 -14.61 -19.63
CA ALA A 194 64.77 -15.55 -18.66
C ALA A 194 64.57 -16.98 -19.16
N SER A 195 65.49 -17.87 -18.79
CA SER A 195 65.37 -19.29 -19.11
C SER A 195 64.08 -19.86 -18.51
N GLY A 196 63.19 -20.36 -19.36
CA GLY A 196 61.84 -20.80 -19.01
C GLY A 196 60.72 -19.97 -19.64
N ASP A 197 61.03 -18.80 -20.20
CA ASP A 197 60.04 -17.98 -20.92
C ASP A 197 59.67 -18.59 -22.28
N SER A 198 58.38 -18.54 -22.61
CA SER A 198 57.89 -18.98 -23.91
C SER A 198 58.38 -18.06 -25.02
N LEU A 199 58.99 -18.65 -26.06
CA LEU A 199 59.43 -17.93 -27.26
C LEU A 199 58.28 -17.20 -27.99
N ARG A 200 57.02 -17.67 -27.84
CA ARG A 200 55.83 -17.01 -28.40
C ARG A 200 55.57 -15.63 -27.78
N ARG A 201 56.09 -15.36 -26.59
CA ARG A 201 55.95 -14.09 -25.89
C ARG A 201 57.08 -13.09 -26.21
N ILE A 202 58.03 -13.43 -27.08
CA ILE A 202 59.11 -12.51 -27.47
C ILE A 202 58.53 -11.30 -28.23
N HIS A 203 58.96 -10.10 -27.84
CA HIS A 203 58.66 -8.87 -28.54
C HIS A 203 59.74 -8.60 -29.59
N TRP A 204 59.62 -9.22 -30.76
CA TRP A 204 60.64 -9.19 -31.82
C TRP A 204 61.07 -7.78 -32.22
N LYS A 205 60.14 -6.83 -32.33
CA LYS A 205 60.46 -5.44 -32.68
C LYS A 205 61.33 -4.74 -31.63
N ALA A 206 61.14 -5.06 -30.34
CA ALA A 206 61.92 -4.45 -29.27
C ALA A 206 63.27 -5.16 -29.12
N THR A 207 63.27 -6.48 -29.29
CA THR A 207 64.48 -7.31 -29.34
C THR A 207 65.43 -6.86 -30.45
N ALA A 208 64.89 -6.55 -31.64
CA ALA A 208 65.68 -6.08 -32.77
C ALA A 208 66.31 -4.70 -32.54
N HIS A 209 65.67 -3.84 -31.74
CA HIS A 209 66.19 -2.50 -31.43
C HIS A 209 67.25 -2.53 -30.33
N GLU A 210 67.02 -3.31 -29.27
CA GLU A 210 67.89 -3.38 -28.09
C GLU A 210 69.05 -4.37 -28.25
N GLY A 211 68.99 -5.26 -29.24
CA GLY A 211 69.99 -6.32 -29.47
C GLY A 211 69.95 -7.45 -28.43
N THR A 212 68.99 -7.44 -27.51
CA THR A 212 68.80 -8.44 -26.45
C THR A 212 67.38 -9.00 -26.47
N LEU A 213 67.20 -10.28 -26.08
CA LEU A 213 65.88 -10.93 -26.09
C LEU A 213 64.95 -10.30 -25.05
N LEU A 214 63.84 -9.71 -25.53
CA LEU A 214 62.83 -9.08 -24.70
C LEU A 214 61.48 -9.81 -24.81
N VAL A 215 60.84 -10.05 -23.67
CA VAL A 215 59.56 -10.76 -23.55
C VAL A 215 58.45 -9.80 -23.14
N LYS A 216 57.28 -9.94 -23.77
CA LYS A 216 56.05 -9.20 -23.45
C LYS A 216 55.62 -9.48 -22.01
N LYS A 217 55.43 -8.42 -21.23
CA LYS A 217 54.83 -8.46 -19.89
C LYS A 217 53.37 -8.06 -19.99
N PHE A 218 52.48 -8.88 -19.46
CA PHE A 218 51.05 -8.63 -19.46
C PHE A 218 50.59 -8.21 -18.07
N GLN A 219 49.52 -7.41 -18.01
CA GLN A 219 48.85 -7.11 -16.74
C GLN A 219 47.96 -8.29 -16.34
N PRO A 220 47.97 -8.70 -15.05
CA PRO A 220 46.95 -9.61 -14.56
C PRO A 220 45.60 -8.87 -14.56
N SER A 221 44.56 -9.51 -15.09
CA SER A 221 43.18 -9.06 -14.95
C SER A 221 42.39 -10.11 -14.19
N GLN A 222 41.47 -9.66 -13.34
CA GLN A 222 40.41 -10.50 -12.81
C GLN A 222 39.10 -9.89 -13.27
N GLU A 223 38.21 -10.73 -13.80
CA GLU A 223 36.82 -10.39 -14.05
C GLU A 223 35.99 -10.74 -12.81
N LEU A 224 35.02 -9.89 -12.47
CA LEU A 224 33.98 -10.17 -11.49
C LEU A 224 32.70 -10.55 -12.24
N PRO A 225 32.47 -11.82 -12.60
CA PRO A 225 31.24 -12.22 -13.27
C PRO A 225 30.07 -12.05 -12.29
N LEU A 226 29.11 -11.20 -12.66
CA LEU A 226 27.85 -11.04 -11.95
C LEU A 226 26.78 -11.87 -12.65
N PHE A 227 26.20 -12.82 -11.92
CA PHE A 227 25.05 -13.59 -12.39
C PHE A 227 23.79 -13.11 -11.68
N ILE A 228 22.78 -12.73 -12.44
CA ILE A 228 21.44 -12.46 -11.92
C ILE A 228 20.62 -13.72 -12.14
N ALA A 229 20.41 -14.48 -11.07
CA ALA A 229 19.49 -15.61 -11.07
C ALA A 229 18.09 -15.10 -10.70
N LEU A 230 17.17 -15.15 -11.66
CA LEU A 230 15.78 -14.83 -11.41
C LEU A 230 15.08 -16.09 -10.91
N ASP A 231 14.64 -16.08 -9.66
CA ASP A 231 13.77 -17.14 -9.16
C ASP A 231 12.34 -16.92 -9.69
N LEU A 232 11.90 -17.86 -10.53
CA LEU A 232 10.57 -17.89 -11.15
C LEU A 232 9.64 -18.91 -10.47
N ALA A 233 10.08 -19.58 -9.41
CA ALA A 233 9.23 -20.50 -8.67
C ALA A 233 8.04 -19.75 -8.05
N ARG A 234 6.86 -20.36 -8.16
CA ARG A 234 5.59 -19.71 -7.79
C ARG A 234 5.31 -19.76 -6.28
N ASP A 235 6.05 -20.57 -5.54
CA ASP A 235 5.74 -20.96 -4.16
C ASP A 235 6.90 -20.61 -3.21
N ALA A 236 6.77 -19.46 -2.52
CA ALA A 236 7.51 -19.09 -1.30
C ALA A 236 6.69 -18.11 -0.45
#